data_AF-G5K426-F1
#
_entry.id   AF-G5K426-F1
#
_cell.length_a   1.000
_cell.length_b   1.000
_cell.length_c   1.000
_cell.angle_alpha   90.00
_cell.angle_beta   90.00
_cell.angle_gamma   90.00
#
_symmetry.space_group_name_H-M   'P 1'
#
loop_
_entity.id
_entity.type
_entity.pdbx_description
1 polymer ?
#
loop_
_entity_poly.entity_id
_entity_poly.type
_entity_poly.pdbx_seq_one_letter_code
_entity_poly.pdbx_strand_id
1 'polypeptide(L)'
;MSKKLRNSLARIVVAAFAALTVITIPTYHHNIVLAETISANQTYGEYKDYYTVIGESNIDQSAFPKIYKTTERVYKGQGTSERRVTVSDVVYNPLDGYKRSTGAYGVVTKDMIDMSKGYREKWETNPEPSGWFRFYNRADNEEISEKEYDSRRTKSYKVTNNVPVVLTTLKGKKYNSHLFVRSHLFADSLGGKSIRKNAITGTQMQNVGTRKGGMQYIEKKVLSHVTKNPDVYVFYSAIPEYQGT
;
A
#
# COMPACT_ATOMS: atom_id res chain seq x y z
N MET A 1 -39.99 70.31 34.91
CA MET A 1 -41.10 70.11 33.94
C MET A 1 -40.71 70.86 32.67
N SER A 2 -40.64 70.32 31.46
CA SER A 2 -41.50 69.37 30.73
C SER A 2 -40.67 68.67 29.61
N LYS A 3 -40.60 67.33 29.58
CA LYS A 3 -41.23 66.43 28.57
C LYS A 3 -41.11 66.93 27.12
N LYS A 4 -40.23 66.35 26.30
CA LYS A 4 -40.33 65.08 25.54
C LYS A 4 -40.86 65.27 24.10
N LEU A 5 -40.06 64.74 23.17
CA LEU A 5 -40.41 64.12 21.88
C LEU A 5 -40.98 65.00 20.75
N ARG A 6 -40.29 65.00 19.60
CA ARG A 6 -40.71 64.17 18.45
C ARG A 6 -39.64 64.09 17.34
N ASN A 7 -39.15 62.87 17.15
CA ASN A 7 -38.60 62.20 15.96
C ASN A 7 -38.39 63.01 14.67
N SER A 8 -37.21 62.85 14.03
CA SER A 8 -37.05 61.98 12.84
C SER A 8 -35.84 62.36 11.96
N LEU A 9 -34.90 61.41 11.80
CA LEU A 9 -34.00 61.19 10.64
C LEU A 9 -32.99 62.31 10.28
N ALA A 10 -31.68 62.10 10.05
CA ALA A 10 -30.85 60.92 9.81
C ALA A 10 -29.35 61.32 9.79
N ARG A 11 -28.47 60.30 9.79
CA ARG A 11 -27.02 60.27 9.44
C ARG A 11 -26.04 60.49 10.61
N ILE A 12 -25.66 59.41 11.29
CA ILE A 12 -24.47 58.56 11.01
C ILE A 12 -23.15 59.33 11.19
N VAL A 13 -22.53 59.18 12.37
CA VAL A 13 -21.08 59.02 12.52
C VAL A 13 -20.86 58.06 13.70
N VAL A 14 -20.58 56.79 13.39
CA VAL A 14 -19.96 55.85 14.34
C VAL A 14 -18.46 56.00 14.13
N ALA A 15 -17.76 56.64 15.06
CA ALA A 15 -16.31 56.69 15.09
C ALA A 15 -15.80 55.70 16.14
N ALA A 16 -15.11 54.69 15.63
CA ALA A 16 -14.52 53.54 16.28
C ALA A 16 -13.67 53.86 17.53
N PHE A 17 -14.01 53.22 18.66
CA PHE A 17 -13.02 52.80 19.66
C PHE A 17 -12.81 51.29 19.48
N ALA A 18 -11.97 50.92 18.52
CA ALA A 18 -11.42 49.57 18.45
C ALA A 18 -10.21 49.52 19.37
N ALA A 19 -10.38 48.92 20.55
CA ALA A 19 -9.27 48.56 21.41
C ALA A 19 -8.32 47.65 20.61
N LEU A 20 -7.07 48.08 20.47
CA LEU A 20 -5.99 47.28 19.88
C LEU A 20 -5.67 46.12 20.84
N THR A 21 -6.44 45.03 20.73
CA THR A 21 -5.99 43.76 21.26
C THR A 21 -4.91 43.25 20.32
N VAL A 22 -3.68 43.25 20.79
CA VAL A 22 -2.59 42.54 20.12
C VAL A 22 -2.94 41.07 20.20
N ILE A 23 -3.61 40.55 19.17
CA ILE A 23 -3.77 39.12 18.96
C ILE A 23 -2.37 38.62 18.65
N THR A 24 -1.69 38.07 19.66
CA THR A 24 -0.52 37.24 19.45
C THR A 24 -0.99 36.05 18.63
N ILE A 25 -0.76 36.07 17.32
CA ILE A 25 -0.91 34.90 16.48
C ILE A 25 0.15 33.92 17.01
N PRO A 26 -0.22 32.77 17.59
CA PRO A 26 0.77 31.78 17.96
C PRO A 26 1.47 31.36 16.67
N THR A 27 2.74 31.72 16.54
CA THR A 27 3.62 31.13 15.54
C THR A 27 3.80 29.67 15.95
N TYR A 28 2.94 28.81 15.41
CA TYR A 28 3.12 27.37 15.54
C TYR A 28 4.38 27.00 14.76
N HIS A 29 5.50 26.94 15.48
CA HIS A 29 6.67 26.23 15.01
C HIS A 29 6.27 24.76 14.92
N HIS A 30 5.92 24.31 13.72
CA HIS A 30 5.88 22.89 13.43
C HIS A 30 7.28 22.36 13.70
N ASN A 31 7.43 21.61 14.79
CA ASN A 31 8.54 20.68 14.91
C ASN A 31 8.28 19.60 13.86
N ILE A 32 8.75 19.85 12.63
CA ILE A 32 8.93 18.80 11.66
C ILE A 32 10.02 17.92 12.26
N VAL A 33 9.61 16.88 13.00
CA VAL A 33 10.49 15.74 13.22
C VAL A 33 10.56 15.06 11.86
N LEU A 34 11.48 15.54 11.03
CA LEU A 34 11.99 14.72 9.94
C LEU A 34 12.42 13.43 10.61
N ALA A 35 11.92 12.29 10.14
CA ALA A 35 12.48 11.00 10.55
C ALA A 35 13.99 11.17 10.51
N GLU A 36 14.67 10.88 11.63
CA GLU A 36 16.13 10.95 11.67
C GLU A 36 16.62 10.27 10.42
N THR A 37 17.50 10.95 9.68
CA THR A 37 18.19 10.34 8.56
C THR A 37 19.06 9.26 9.16
N ILE A 38 18.48 8.09 9.39
CA ILE A 38 19.24 6.88 9.67
C ILE A 38 20.16 6.79 8.47
N SER A 39 21.46 6.84 8.72
CA SER A 39 22.42 6.50 7.68
C SER A 39 22.04 5.10 7.25
N ALA A 40 21.39 4.97 6.08
CA ALA A 40 21.17 3.69 5.46
C ALA A 40 22.56 3.18 5.08
N ASN A 41 23.28 2.59 6.04
CA ASN A 41 24.52 1.85 5.83
C ASN A 41 24.18 0.47 5.25
N GLN A 42 23.29 0.49 4.25
CA GLN A 42 23.08 -0.55 3.27
C GLN A 42 22.99 0.15 1.92
N THR A 43 24.11 0.73 1.50
CA THR A 43 24.40 0.94 0.09
C THR A 43 24.59 -0.44 -0.55
N TYR A 44 23.50 -1.17 -0.80
CA TYR A 44 23.59 -2.11 -1.93
C TYR A 44 23.76 -1.25 -3.21
N GLY A 45 24.56 -1.70 -4.17
CA GLY A 45 25.25 -0.84 -5.15
C GLY A 45 24.40 -0.08 -6.19
N GLU A 46 24.90 0.08 -7.42
CA GLU A 46 24.16 0.72 -8.52
C GLU A 46 22.90 -0.09 -8.89
N TYR A 47 21.73 0.27 -8.36
CA TYR A 47 20.47 -0.42 -8.70
C TYR A 47 19.89 0.08 -10.02
N LYS A 48 20.31 -0.52 -11.12
CA LYS A 48 19.73 -0.19 -12.42
C LYS A 48 18.25 -0.59 -12.53
N ASP A 49 17.80 -1.57 -11.75
CA ASP A 49 16.46 -2.17 -11.86
C ASP A 49 15.75 -2.43 -10.51
N TYR A 50 16.08 -1.72 -9.43
CA TYR A 50 15.31 -1.74 -8.17
C TYR A 50 15.20 -3.11 -7.47
N TYR A 51 16.23 -3.95 -7.58
CA TYR A 51 16.42 -5.15 -6.78
C TYR A 51 17.91 -5.44 -6.59
N THR A 52 18.24 -6.29 -5.63
CA THR A 52 19.58 -6.85 -5.44
C THR A 52 19.48 -8.33 -5.11
N VAL A 53 20.45 -9.13 -5.53
CA VAL A 53 20.53 -10.56 -5.19
C VAL A 53 21.43 -10.69 -3.97
N ILE A 54 20.86 -11.13 -2.85
CA ILE A 54 21.56 -11.26 -1.57
C ILE A 54 22.19 -12.63 -1.34
N GLY A 55 21.78 -13.67 -2.08
CA GLY A 55 22.31 -15.02 -1.95
C GLY A 55 21.32 -16.10 -2.37
N GLU A 56 21.58 -17.32 -1.91
CA GLU A 56 20.65 -18.45 -2.01
C GLU A 56 19.38 -18.20 -1.18
N SER A 57 18.31 -18.96 -1.48
CA SER A 57 17.01 -18.71 -0.86
C SER A 57 17.01 -18.95 0.66
N ASN A 58 17.82 -19.90 1.15
CA ASN A 58 17.85 -20.35 2.55
C ASN A 58 16.44 -20.63 3.12
N ILE A 59 15.50 -21.04 2.26
CA ILE A 59 14.11 -21.32 2.65
C ILE A 59 14.05 -22.66 3.39
N ASP A 60 13.48 -22.65 4.59
CA ASP A 60 13.02 -23.85 5.27
C ASP A 60 11.72 -24.34 4.63
N GLN A 61 11.82 -25.40 3.82
CA GLN A 61 10.69 -26.00 3.11
C GLN A 61 9.67 -26.65 4.07
N SER A 62 10.07 -27.02 5.28
CA SER A 62 9.18 -27.66 6.25
C SER A 62 8.13 -26.70 6.82
N ALA A 63 8.42 -25.40 6.78
CA ALA A 63 7.50 -24.34 7.19
C ALA A 63 6.42 -24.03 6.15
N PHE A 64 6.50 -24.59 4.94
CA PHE A 64 5.60 -24.26 3.84
C PHE A 64 4.34 -25.15 3.81
N PRO A 65 3.22 -24.61 3.30
CA PRO A 65 2.00 -25.38 3.09
C PRO A 65 2.27 -26.55 2.14
N LYS A 66 1.66 -27.71 2.45
CA LYS A 66 1.78 -28.90 1.60
C LYS A 66 1.01 -28.71 0.29
N ILE A 67 1.55 -29.28 -0.78
CA ILE A 67 0.83 -29.40 -2.04
C ILE A 67 -0.27 -30.46 -1.89
N TYR A 68 -1.44 -30.20 -2.45
CA TYR A 68 -2.56 -31.14 -2.50
C TYR A 68 -3.28 -31.09 -3.85
N LYS A 69 -4.09 -32.12 -4.12
CA LYS A 69 -4.93 -32.21 -5.32
C LYS A 69 -6.37 -31.87 -5.00
N THR A 70 -7.00 -31.07 -5.84
CA THR A 70 -8.42 -30.68 -5.71
C THR A 70 -9.02 -30.39 -7.09
N THR A 71 -10.17 -29.74 -7.17
CA THR A 71 -10.71 -29.17 -8.42
C THR A 71 -10.58 -27.65 -8.44
N GLU A 72 -10.53 -27.08 -9.63
CA GLU A 72 -10.41 -25.63 -9.82
C GLU A 72 -11.53 -24.84 -9.12
N ARG A 73 -12.79 -25.30 -9.22
CA ARG A 73 -13.92 -24.68 -8.49
C ARG A 73 -13.70 -24.66 -6.98
N VAL A 74 -13.24 -25.78 -6.41
CA VAL A 74 -13.03 -25.90 -4.96
C VAL A 74 -11.90 -24.98 -4.52
N TYR A 75 -10.79 -24.95 -5.24
CA TYR A 75 -9.65 -24.08 -4.91
C TYR A 75 -9.99 -22.58 -5.04
N LYS A 76 -10.62 -22.18 -6.15
CA LYS A 76 -11.02 -20.78 -6.36
C LYS A 76 -12.18 -20.34 -5.44
N GLY A 77 -12.94 -21.30 -4.90
CA GLY A 77 -14.18 -21.03 -4.17
C GLY A 77 -15.32 -20.46 -5.05
N GLN A 78 -15.15 -20.47 -6.38
CA GLN A 78 -16.09 -19.90 -7.35
C GLN A 78 -15.97 -20.61 -8.72
N GLY A 79 -16.96 -20.38 -9.58
CA GLY A 79 -17.03 -20.96 -10.92
C GLY A 79 -17.57 -22.40 -10.94
N THR A 80 -17.48 -23.06 -12.10
CA THR A 80 -18.07 -24.40 -12.33
C THR A 80 -17.05 -25.44 -12.81
N SER A 81 -15.77 -25.06 -12.99
CA SER A 81 -14.73 -25.95 -13.51
C SER A 81 -14.43 -27.12 -12.57
N GLU A 82 -14.61 -28.35 -13.04
CA GLU A 82 -14.25 -29.59 -12.33
C GLU A 82 -12.84 -30.09 -12.66
N ARG A 83 -12.06 -29.31 -13.40
CA ARG A 83 -10.68 -29.63 -13.77
C ARG A 83 -9.86 -29.92 -12.51
N ARG A 84 -9.19 -31.08 -12.48
CA ARG A 84 -8.30 -31.46 -11.38
C ARG A 84 -7.05 -30.59 -11.41
N VAL A 85 -6.65 -30.10 -10.24
CA VAL A 85 -5.51 -29.19 -10.07
C VAL A 85 -4.65 -29.61 -8.89
N THR A 86 -3.35 -29.31 -8.98
CA THR A 86 -2.35 -29.50 -7.94
C THR A 86 -1.91 -28.13 -7.44
N VAL A 87 -2.15 -27.82 -6.17
CA VAL A 87 -2.05 -26.47 -5.60
C VAL A 87 -1.48 -26.50 -4.19
N SER A 88 -1.12 -25.34 -3.64
CA SER A 88 -0.92 -25.13 -2.21
C SER A 88 -1.71 -23.90 -1.76
N ASP A 89 -2.05 -23.84 -0.47
CA ASP A 89 -2.71 -22.66 0.08
C ASP A 89 -1.68 -21.57 0.36
N VAL A 90 -1.74 -20.44 -0.34
CA VAL A 90 -0.86 -19.30 -0.05
C VAL A 90 -1.18 -18.77 1.35
N VAL A 91 -0.16 -18.72 2.20
CA VAL A 91 -0.24 -18.21 3.56
C VAL A 91 0.02 -16.71 3.54
N TYR A 92 -0.92 -15.94 4.09
CA TYR A 92 -0.77 -14.50 4.32
C TYR A 92 -0.67 -14.22 5.80
N ASN A 93 0.46 -13.66 6.24
CA ASN A 93 0.65 -13.37 7.64
C ASN A 93 -0.38 -12.32 8.13
N PRO A 94 -0.78 -12.36 9.41
CA PRO A 94 -1.60 -11.31 10.00
C PRO A 94 -0.95 -9.93 9.85
N LEU A 95 -1.78 -8.89 9.77
CA LEU A 95 -1.27 -7.53 9.91
C LEU A 95 -0.71 -7.35 11.33
N ASP A 96 0.36 -6.58 11.49
CA ASP A 96 0.90 -6.25 12.82
C ASP A 96 0.04 -5.18 13.55
N GLY A 97 0.50 -4.74 14.73
CA GLY A 97 -0.19 -3.72 15.54
C GLY A 97 -0.34 -2.35 14.85
N TYR A 98 0.49 -2.06 13.85
CA TYR A 98 0.45 -0.86 13.00
C TYR A 98 -0.34 -1.10 11.70
N LYS A 99 -0.97 -2.27 11.58
CA LYS A 99 -1.71 -2.74 10.41
C LYS A 99 -0.85 -2.86 9.15
N ARG A 100 0.45 -3.13 9.31
CA ARG A 100 1.39 -3.40 8.22
C ARG A 100 1.30 -4.87 7.82
N SER A 101 1.41 -5.14 6.52
CA SER A 101 1.47 -6.50 5.99
C SER A 101 2.83 -7.11 6.33
N THR A 102 2.89 -8.33 6.86
CA THR A 102 4.12 -8.87 7.47
C THR A 102 4.75 -10.02 6.67
N GLY A 103 4.12 -10.46 5.58
CA GLY A 103 4.68 -11.47 4.69
C GLY A 103 3.62 -12.35 4.04
N ALA A 104 4.02 -12.97 2.92
CA ALA A 104 3.24 -13.98 2.25
C ALA A 104 4.16 -15.08 1.71
N TYR A 105 3.76 -16.34 1.83
CA TYR A 105 4.54 -17.47 1.33
C TYR A 105 3.65 -18.63 0.89
N GLY A 106 4.19 -19.48 0.01
CA GLY A 106 3.47 -20.65 -0.51
C GLY A 106 4.28 -21.40 -1.55
N VAL A 107 3.72 -22.49 -2.06
CA VAL A 107 4.33 -23.32 -3.09
C VAL A 107 3.63 -23.09 -4.42
N VAL A 108 4.29 -22.39 -5.33
CA VAL A 108 3.78 -22.06 -6.67
C VAL A 108 3.79 -23.31 -7.54
N THR A 109 2.64 -23.64 -8.11
CA THR A 109 2.49 -24.74 -9.08
C THR A 109 2.07 -24.21 -10.45
N LYS A 110 2.19 -25.06 -11.47
CA LYS A 110 1.72 -24.74 -12.83
C LYS A 110 0.22 -24.46 -12.86
N ASP A 111 -0.57 -25.23 -12.13
CA ASP A 111 -2.02 -25.04 -12.08
C ASP A 111 -2.42 -23.70 -11.47
N MET A 112 -1.72 -23.24 -10.44
CA MET A 112 -1.96 -21.90 -9.85
C MET A 112 -1.72 -20.80 -10.88
N ILE A 113 -0.61 -20.87 -11.62
CA ILE A 113 -0.30 -19.91 -12.70
C ILE A 113 -1.35 -19.95 -13.81
N ASP A 114 -1.76 -21.14 -14.25
CA ASP A 114 -2.76 -21.29 -15.32
C ASP A 114 -4.13 -20.76 -14.91
N MET A 115 -4.51 -20.98 -13.65
CA MET A 115 -5.76 -20.49 -13.10
C MET A 115 -5.81 -18.96 -12.99
N SER A 116 -4.66 -18.32 -12.74
CA SER A 116 -4.53 -16.86 -12.74
C SER A 116 -4.40 -16.27 -14.15
N LYS A 117 -4.08 -17.07 -15.16
CA LYS A 117 -3.89 -16.57 -16.52
C LYS A 117 -5.20 -16.08 -17.11
N GLY A 118 -5.23 -14.81 -17.54
CA GLY A 118 -6.39 -14.20 -18.17
C GLY A 118 -7.53 -13.89 -17.20
N TYR A 119 -7.35 -14.14 -15.90
CA TYR A 119 -8.28 -13.76 -14.85
C TYR A 119 -7.59 -12.80 -13.87
N ARG A 120 -8.32 -11.82 -13.38
CA ARG A 120 -7.82 -10.90 -12.34
C ARG A 120 -8.85 -10.85 -11.24
N GLU A 121 -8.47 -11.24 -10.04
CA GLU A 121 -9.37 -11.13 -8.89
C GLU A 121 -9.66 -9.66 -8.60
N LYS A 122 -10.94 -9.37 -8.33
CA LYS A 122 -11.32 -8.06 -7.79
C LYS A 122 -10.69 -7.92 -6.41
N TRP A 123 -10.19 -6.73 -6.10
CA TRP A 123 -9.73 -6.43 -4.76
C TRP A 123 -10.87 -6.58 -3.74
N GLU A 124 -10.55 -7.14 -2.58
CA GLU A 124 -11.44 -7.10 -1.41
C GLU A 124 -11.72 -5.66 -0.98
N THR A 125 -12.73 -5.48 -0.12
CA THR A 125 -13.10 -4.16 0.40
C THR A 125 -11.97 -3.55 1.23
N ASN A 126 -11.63 -2.28 0.97
CA ASN A 126 -10.54 -1.53 1.61
C ASN A 126 -9.17 -2.25 1.52
N PRO A 127 -8.69 -2.54 0.29
CA PRO A 127 -7.46 -3.30 0.07
C PRO A 127 -6.19 -2.48 0.32
N GLU A 128 -6.32 -1.17 0.54
CA GLU A 128 -5.19 -0.27 0.71
C GLU A 128 -4.36 -0.65 1.96
N PRO A 129 -3.05 -0.90 1.80
CA PRO A 129 -2.18 -1.26 2.91
C PRO A 129 -1.76 -0.04 3.74
N SER A 130 -1.06 -0.29 4.84
CA SER A 130 -0.49 0.75 5.71
C SER A 130 0.31 1.77 4.89
N GLY A 131 0.20 3.05 5.26
CA GLY A 131 0.88 4.16 4.58
C GLY A 131 0.19 4.66 3.30
N TRP A 132 -0.90 4.03 2.84
CA TRP A 132 -1.64 4.51 1.66
C TRP A 132 -2.39 5.82 1.92
N PHE A 133 -2.88 6.00 3.14
CA PHE A 133 -3.59 7.21 3.57
C PHE A 133 -2.91 7.84 4.78
N ARG A 134 -3.03 9.16 4.91
CA ARG A 134 -2.91 9.90 6.17
C ARG A 134 -4.29 10.17 6.73
N PHE A 135 -4.39 10.22 8.05
CA PHE A 135 -5.66 10.33 8.76
C PHE A 135 -5.64 11.56 9.66
N TYR A 136 -6.76 12.25 9.75
CA TYR A 136 -6.85 13.50 10.48
C TYR A 136 -8.15 13.58 11.28
N ASN A 137 -8.09 14.25 12.42
CA ASN A 137 -9.27 14.65 13.18
C ASN A 137 -9.93 15.87 12.50
N ARG A 138 -11.27 15.90 12.42
CA ARG A 138 -12.01 17.01 11.80
C ARG A 138 -12.04 18.27 12.65
N ALA A 139 -11.86 18.15 13.97
CA ALA A 139 -12.01 19.28 14.89
C ALA A 139 -10.83 20.26 14.80
N ASP A 140 -9.62 19.74 14.67
CA ASP A 140 -8.36 20.47 14.81
C ASP A 140 -7.38 20.18 13.65
N ASN A 141 -7.73 19.26 12.73
CA ASN A 141 -6.87 18.77 11.66
C ASN A 141 -5.55 18.13 12.15
N GLU A 142 -5.50 17.67 13.40
CA GLU A 142 -4.35 16.92 13.89
C GLU A 142 -4.29 15.54 13.22
N GLU A 143 -3.08 15.11 12.85
CA GLU A 143 -2.84 13.78 12.28
C GLU A 143 -3.03 12.72 13.36
N ILE A 144 -3.75 11.65 13.00
CA ILE A 144 -4.08 10.54 13.89
C ILE A 144 -3.67 9.21 13.27
N SER A 145 -3.55 8.18 14.11
CA SER A 145 -3.29 6.82 13.62
C SER A 145 -4.47 6.24 12.84
N GLU A 146 -4.23 5.26 11.96
CA GLU A 146 -5.32 4.50 11.32
C GLU A 146 -6.21 3.78 12.35
N LYS A 147 -5.63 3.35 13.47
CA LYS A 147 -6.38 2.75 14.58
C LYS A 147 -7.37 3.75 15.18
N GLU A 148 -6.94 4.98 15.41
CA GLU A 148 -7.83 6.04 15.88
C GLU A 148 -8.90 6.38 14.85
N TYR A 149 -8.54 6.52 13.57
CA TYR A 149 -9.50 6.75 12.50
C TYR A 149 -10.65 5.74 12.52
N ASP A 150 -10.34 4.45 12.68
CA ASP A 150 -11.37 3.41 12.74
C ASP A 150 -12.30 3.52 13.96
N SER A 151 -11.79 3.99 15.10
CA SER A 151 -12.59 4.19 16.31
C SER A 151 -13.56 5.38 16.23
N ARG A 152 -13.29 6.36 15.36
CA ARG A 152 -14.04 7.62 15.28
C ARG A 152 -14.23 8.13 13.85
N ARG A 153 -14.57 7.24 12.92
CA ARG A 153 -14.67 7.54 11.47
C ARG A 153 -15.51 8.78 11.12
N THR A 154 -16.60 9.04 11.85
CA THR A 154 -17.47 10.21 11.61
C THR A 154 -16.83 11.54 12.02
N LYS A 155 -15.88 11.52 12.96
CA LYS A 155 -15.12 12.68 13.45
C LYS A 155 -13.76 12.81 12.78
N SER A 156 -13.45 11.96 11.81
CA SER A 156 -12.16 11.93 11.14
C SER A 156 -12.31 11.95 9.62
N TYR A 157 -11.22 12.24 8.93
CA TYR A 157 -11.12 12.09 7.49
C TYR A 157 -9.76 11.49 7.12
N LYS A 158 -9.65 11.00 5.89
CA LYS A 158 -8.42 10.43 5.35
C LYS A 158 -8.07 11.06 4.01
N VAL A 159 -6.79 11.23 3.75
CA VAL A 159 -6.24 11.79 2.51
C VAL A 159 -5.28 10.76 1.92
N THR A 160 -5.32 10.58 0.61
CA THR A 160 -4.40 9.68 -0.09
C THR A 160 -2.97 10.23 -0.06
N ASN A 161 -2.00 9.38 0.26
CA ASN A 161 -0.57 9.70 0.08
C ASN A 161 -0.12 9.52 -1.36
N ASN A 162 -0.96 8.90 -2.20
CA ASN A 162 -0.60 8.63 -3.58
C ASN A 162 -0.69 9.89 -4.45
N VAL A 163 0.36 10.12 -5.24
CA VAL A 163 0.50 11.29 -6.12
C VAL A 163 0.72 10.84 -7.57
N PRO A 164 0.14 11.55 -8.55
CA PRO A 164 0.46 11.31 -9.95
C PRO A 164 1.89 11.77 -10.24
N VAL A 165 2.61 11.00 -11.06
CA VAL A 165 4.01 11.27 -11.45
C VAL A 165 4.23 10.96 -12.92
N VAL A 166 5.26 11.57 -13.50
CA VAL A 166 5.78 11.21 -14.82
C VAL A 166 7.06 10.41 -14.62
N LEU A 167 7.05 9.14 -15.04
CA LEU A 167 8.19 8.24 -14.95
C LEU A 167 8.88 8.10 -16.30
N THR A 168 10.17 7.78 -16.27
CA THR A 168 11.00 7.58 -17.47
C THR A 168 11.50 6.15 -17.52
N THR A 169 11.29 5.47 -18.66
CA THR A 169 11.86 4.13 -18.90
C THR A 169 13.37 4.20 -19.13
N LEU A 170 14.08 3.06 -19.07
CA LEU A 170 15.51 3.00 -19.43
C LEU A 170 15.81 3.50 -20.85
N LYS A 171 14.82 3.43 -21.75
CA LYS A 171 14.94 3.93 -23.14
C LYS A 171 14.60 5.42 -23.26
N GLY A 172 14.45 6.16 -22.15
CA GLY A 172 14.13 7.58 -22.14
C GLY A 172 12.66 7.94 -22.38
N LYS A 173 11.79 6.97 -22.68
CA LYS A 173 10.35 7.23 -22.87
C LYS A 173 9.67 7.61 -21.56
N LYS A 174 8.98 8.76 -21.55
CA LYS A 174 8.15 9.24 -20.43
C LYS A 174 6.76 8.61 -20.44
N TYR A 175 6.16 8.40 -19.28
CA TYR A 175 4.77 7.95 -19.13
C TYR A 175 4.16 8.41 -17.79
N ASN A 176 2.86 8.69 -17.79
CA ASN A 176 2.12 9.07 -16.59
C ASN A 176 1.82 7.84 -15.75
N SER A 177 1.96 7.95 -14.44
CA SER A 177 1.65 6.90 -13.48
C SER A 177 1.28 7.49 -12.11
N HIS A 178 1.09 6.64 -11.13
CA HIS A 178 1.06 7.00 -9.72
C HIS A 178 2.38 6.59 -9.08
N LEU A 179 2.83 7.35 -8.09
CA LEU A 179 4.09 7.02 -7.41
C LEU A 179 3.98 5.69 -6.66
N PHE A 180 2.85 5.47 -6.00
CA PHE A 180 2.58 4.26 -5.21
C PHE A 180 1.53 3.37 -5.87
N VAL A 181 1.70 2.07 -5.65
CA VAL A 181 0.76 1.03 -6.06
C VAL A 181 0.52 0.06 -4.92
N ARG A 182 -0.62 -0.63 -4.98
CA ARG A 182 -0.88 -1.79 -4.13
C ARG A 182 0.00 -2.93 -4.66
N SER A 183 1.27 -2.93 -4.23
CA SER A 183 2.26 -3.91 -4.70
C SER A 183 2.03 -5.21 -3.95
N HIS A 184 1.80 -6.29 -4.69
CA HIS A 184 1.55 -7.59 -4.09
C HIS A 184 2.84 -8.17 -3.50
N LEU A 185 2.76 -8.83 -2.35
CA LEU A 185 3.85 -9.65 -1.82
C LEU A 185 3.94 -10.97 -2.60
N PHE A 186 2.79 -11.63 -2.79
CA PHE A 186 2.62 -12.80 -3.63
C PHE A 186 1.79 -12.41 -4.86
N ALA A 187 2.42 -12.42 -6.04
CA ALA A 187 1.80 -11.89 -7.26
C ALA A 187 0.51 -12.64 -7.64
N ASP A 188 -0.48 -11.90 -8.15
CA ASP A 188 -1.71 -12.46 -8.73
C ASP A 188 -1.41 -13.49 -9.83
N SER A 189 -0.38 -13.26 -10.67
CA SER A 189 0.04 -14.20 -11.71
C SER A 189 0.64 -15.51 -11.20
N LEU A 190 0.98 -15.58 -9.91
CA LEU A 190 1.47 -16.79 -9.23
C LEU A 190 0.37 -17.47 -8.41
N GLY A 191 -0.85 -16.91 -8.37
CA GLY A 191 -1.96 -17.39 -7.55
C GLY A 191 -2.21 -16.58 -6.28
N GLY A 192 -1.61 -15.40 -6.14
CA GLY A 192 -1.82 -14.52 -5.00
C GLY A 192 -3.16 -13.79 -5.03
N LYS A 193 -3.78 -13.60 -3.86
CA LYS A 193 -5.08 -12.92 -3.72
C LYS A 193 -4.94 -11.41 -3.71
N SER A 194 -5.94 -10.73 -4.26
CA SER A 194 -6.09 -9.26 -4.24
C SER A 194 -6.63 -8.77 -2.88
N ILE A 195 -5.82 -8.89 -1.81
CA ILE A 195 -6.19 -8.55 -0.43
C ILE A 195 -5.16 -7.66 0.26
N ARG A 196 -5.58 -6.92 1.28
CA ARG A 196 -4.69 -6.01 2.04
C ARG A 196 -3.46 -6.71 2.63
N LYS A 197 -3.64 -7.91 3.22
CA LYS A 197 -2.53 -8.69 3.82
C LYS A 197 -1.46 -9.10 2.81
N ASN A 198 -1.83 -9.15 1.52
CA ASN A 198 -0.94 -9.48 0.43
C ASN A 198 -0.41 -8.24 -0.29
N ALA A 199 -0.62 -7.03 0.25
CA ALA A 199 -0.21 -5.79 -0.39
C ALA A 199 0.63 -4.92 0.55
N ILE A 200 1.58 -4.19 -0.03
CA ILE A 200 2.27 -3.07 0.60
C ILE A 200 2.08 -1.79 -0.23
N THR A 201 2.30 -0.64 0.39
CA THR A 201 2.37 0.64 -0.32
C THR A 201 3.73 0.72 -1.00
N GLY A 202 3.89 0.00 -2.11
CA GLY A 202 5.12 -0.07 -2.88
C GLY A 202 5.19 1.06 -3.90
N THR A 203 6.40 1.53 -4.22
CA THR A 203 6.55 2.45 -5.36
C THR A 203 6.29 1.71 -6.66
N GLN A 204 5.91 2.43 -7.71
CA GLN A 204 5.78 1.86 -9.06
C GLN A 204 7.07 1.15 -9.50
N MET A 205 8.23 1.68 -9.10
CA MET A 205 9.54 1.10 -9.42
C MET A 205 9.90 -0.11 -8.54
N GLN A 206 9.49 -0.13 -7.26
CA GLN A 206 9.61 -1.34 -6.45
C GLN A 206 8.73 -2.48 -7.02
N ASN A 207 7.56 -2.16 -7.58
CA ASN A 207 6.65 -3.17 -8.12
C ASN A 207 7.13 -3.75 -9.47
N VAL A 208 7.51 -2.89 -10.43
CA VAL A 208 7.83 -3.35 -11.80
C VAL A 208 9.20 -2.88 -12.33
N GLY A 209 9.96 -2.11 -11.55
CA GLY A 209 11.19 -1.46 -11.99
C GLY A 209 10.99 -0.78 -13.33
N THR A 210 11.91 -1.06 -14.26
CA THR A 210 11.87 -0.54 -15.63
C THR A 210 11.12 -1.46 -16.61
N ARG A 211 10.23 -2.32 -16.07
CA ARG A 211 9.61 -3.51 -16.68
C ARG A 211 10.51 -4.76 -16.76
N LYS A 212 11.66 -4.69 -16.11
CA LYS A 212 12.63 -5.79 -15.95
C LYS A 212 13.14 -5.93 -14.50
N GLY A 213 12.56 -5.17 -13.58
CA GLY A 213 13.06 -4.96 -12.24
C GLY A 213 11.99 -5.00 -11.18
N GLY A 214 12.34 -4.60 -9.96
CA GLY A 214 11.45 -4.68 -8.80
C GLY A 214 10.99 -6.13 -8.53
N MET A 215 9.79 -6.27 -7.95
CA MET A 215 9.15 -7.57 -7.72
C MET A 215 8.97 -8.36 -9.02
N GLN A 216 8.64 -7.66 -10.11
CA GLN A 216 8.39 -8.29 -11.42
C GLN A 216 9.58 -9.11 -11.93
N TYR A 217 10.82 -8.80 -11.55
CA TYR A 217 12.00 -9.58 -11.94
C TYR A 217 11.87 -11.05 -11.47
N ILE A 218 11.70 -11.24 -10.16
CA ILE A 218 11.65 -12.59 -9.57
C ILE A 218 10.33 -13.29 -9.90
N GLU A 219 9.22 -12.55 -9.94
CA GLU A 219 7.92 -13.08 -10.33
C GLU A 219 7.94 -13.67 -11.75
N LYS A 220 8.51 -12.93 -12.71
CA LYS A 220 8.66 -13.42 -14.10
C LYS A 220 9.60 -14.62 -14.20
N LYS A 221 10.67 -14.64 -13.39
CA LYS A 221 11.62 -15.76 -13.35
C LYS A 221 10.93 -17.04 -12.89
N VAL A 222 10.17 -16.98 -11.79
CA VAL A 222 9.37 -18.10 -11.26
C VAL A 222 8.30 -18.51 -12.28
N LEU A 223 7.50 -17.56 -12.76
CA LEU A 223 6.43 -17.82 -13.72
C LEU A 223 6.97 -18.51 -14.98
N SER A 224 8.08 -18.01 -15.53
CA SER A 224 8.69 -18.59 -16.74
C SER A 224 9.24 -19.98 -16.48
N HIS A 225 9.88 -20.22 -15.33
CA HIS A 225 10.49 -21.51 -15.01
C HIS A 225 9.43 -22.60 -14.83
N VAL A 226 8.39 -22.33 -14.03
CA VAL A 226 7.27 -23.27 -13.81
C VAL A 226 6.46 -23.48 -15.09
N THR A 227 6.27 -22.44 -15.92
CA THR A 227 5.56 -22.60 -17.19
C THR A 227 6.30 -23.50 -18.18
N LYS A 228 7.64 -23.43 -18.22
CA LYS A 228 8.48 -24.25 -19.10
C LYS A 228 8.70 -25.67 -18.57
N ASN A 229 8.60 -25.86 -17.25
CA ASN A 229 8.83 -27.12 -16.56
C ASN A 229 7.60 -27.43 -15.69
N PRO A 230 6.50 -27.93 -16.28
CA PRO A 230 5.20 -28.04 -15.61
C PRO A 230 5.20 -28.98 -14.39
N ASP A 231 6.16 -29.89 -14.30
CA ASP A 231 6.32 -30.81 -13.15
C ASP A 231 7.10 -30.19 -11.98
N VAL A 232 7.66 -28.99 -12.16
CA VAL A 232 8.38 -28.26 -11.12
C VAL A 232 7.43 -27.35 -10.35
N TYR A 233 7.62 -27.29 -9.04
CA TYR A 233 7.01 -26.31 -8.16
C TYR A 233 8.09 -25.45 -7.47
N VAL A 234 7.71 -24.27 -7.01
CA VAL A 234 8.63 -23.30 -6.41
C VAL A 234 8.14 -22.85 -5.04
N PHE A 235 8.96 -23.05 -4.01
CA PHE A 235 8.76 -22.42 -2.71
C PHE A 235 9.07 -20.93 -2.84
N TYR A 236 8.07 -20.08 -2.62
CA TYR A 236 8.16 -18.63 -2.79
C TYR A 236 7.73 -17.92 -1.50
N SER A 237 8.55 -16.96 -1.06
CA SER A 237 8.27 -16.11 0.10
C SER A 237 8.61 -14.66 -0.22
N ALA A 238 7.76 -13.75 0.23
CA ALA A 238 7.99 -12.31 0.18
C ALA A 238 7.75 -11.71 1.56
N ILE A 239 8.81 -11.16 2.15
CA ILE A 239 8.83 -10.60 3.49
C ILE A 239 9.19 -9.11 3.38
N PRO A 240 8.26 -8.20 3.65
CA PRO A 240 8.60 -6.78 3.71
C PRO A 240 9.42 -6.47 4.95
N GLU A 241 10.47 -5.67 4.78
CA GLU A 241 11.34 -5.19 5.85
C GLU A 241 10.96 -3.77 6.26
N TYR A 242 10.72 -3.56 7.55
CA TYR A 242 10.35 -2.26 8.13
C TYR A 242 11.40 -1.81 9.13
N GLN A 243 11.65 -0.50 9.19
CA GLN A 243 12.45 0.13 10.22
C GLN A 243 11.55 0.96 11.12
N GLY A 244 11.62 0.74 12.43
CA GLY A 244 10.77 1.45 13.40
C GLY A 244 9.28 1.14 13.26
N THR A 245 8.46 2.16 13.52
CA THR A 245 6.99 2.06 13.64
C THR A 245 6.30 2.64 12.42
#